data_AF-A0A2L2Z9L2-F1
#
_entry.id   AF-A0A2L2Z9L2-F1
#
_cell.length_a   1.000
_cell.length_b   1.000
_cell.length_c   1.000
_cell.angle_alpha   90.00
_cell.angle_beta   90.00
_cell.angle_gamma   90.00
#
_symmetry.space_group_name_H-M   'P 1'
#
loop_
_entity.id
_entity.type
_entity.pdbx_description
1 polymer ?
#
loop_
_entity_poly.entity_id
_entity_poly.type
_entity_poly.pdbx_seq_one_letter_code
_entity_poly.pdbx_strand_id
1 'polypeptide(L)'
;IHITLLILVLFLEPIENVPFVNICVLVGVDQSIVKPGTITTYKDAHNMRVMIFSVSPVGRVVVVPLHPSDLPKLVEVLKRLAKSDPKVQCHIEESGVHIVAGAG
;
A
#
# COMPACT_ATOMS: atom_id res chain seq x y z
N ILE A 1 8.96 -12.55 13.40
CA ILE A 1 8.18 -12.33 12.15
C ILE A 1 7.95 -13.72 11.58
N HIS A 2 6.78 -14.30 11.82
CA HIS A 2 6.41 -15.61 11.30
C HIS A 2 4.95 -15.46 10.91
N ILE A 3 4.67 -15.47 9.61
CA ILE A 3 3.45 -15.93 8.94
C ILE A 3 3.75 -15.74 7.44
N THR A 4 4.17 -16.82 6.80
CA THR A 4 4.27 -16.89 5.34
C THR A 4 2.99 -17.58 4.86
N LEU A 5 2.16 -16.89 4.10
CA LEU A 5 0.95 -17.47 3.51
C LEU A 5 1.20 -17.75 2.03
N LEU A 6 1.01 -19.00 1.61
CA LEU A 6 0.93 -19.32 0.18
C LEU A 6 -0.51 -19.05 -0.28
N ILE A 7 -0.70 -18.23 -1.31
CA ILE A 7 -2.01 -18.07 -1.96
C ILE A 7 -2.06 -19.01 -3.15
N LEU A 8 -2.71 -20.15 -2.97
CA LEU A 8 -3.21 -20.99 -4.08
C LEU A 8 -4.68 -20.63 -4.26
N VAL A 9 -4.95 -19.47 -4.88
CA VAL A 9 -6.20 -18.83 -5.37
C VAL A 9 -7.49 -18.92 -4.51
N LEU A 10 -7.73 -20.00 -3.79
CA LEU A 10 -8.86 -20.29 -2.91
C LEU A 10 -8.46 -20.65 -1.46
N PHE A 11 -7.21 -21.01 -1.19
CA PHE A 11 -6.78 -21.46 0.15
C PHE A 11 -5.57 -20.67 0.68
N LEU A 12 -5.67 -20.29 1.96
CA LEU A 12 -4.60 -19.65 2.74
C LEU A 12 -4.05 -20.69 3.71
N GLU A 13 -2.86 -21.20 3.43
CA GLU A 13 -2.15 -22.10 4.34
C GLU A 13 -0.88 -21.45 4.87
N PRO A 14 -0.67 -21.45 6.20
CA PRO A 14 0.58 -20.99 6.79
C PRO A 14 1.68 -21.99 6.47
N ILE A 15 2.75 -21.52 5.84
CA ILE A 15 3.94 -22.29 5.54
C ILE A 15 5.14 -21.65 6.24
N GLU A 16 6.12 -22.45 6.63
CA GLU A 16 7.32 -21.94 7.31
C GLU A 16 8.30 -21.32 6.29
N ASN A 17 8.49 -22.00 5.15
CA ASN A 17 9.47 -21.63 4.14
C ASN A 17 8.85 -21.65 2.74
N VAL A 18 9.14 -20.62 1.95
CA VAL A 18 8.77 -20.52 0.53
C VAL A 18 10.04 -20.71 -0.30
N PRO A 19 10.10 -21.69 -1.22
CA PRO A 19 11.24 -21.83 -2.10
C PRO A 19 11.33 -20.66 -3.09
N PHE A 20 12.51 -20.45 -3.67
CA PHE A 20 12.72 -19.42 -4.68
C PHE A 20 11.73 -19.58 -5.86
N VAL A 21 11.38 -18.47 -6.50
CA VAL A 21 10.41 -18.36 -7.64
C VAL A 21 8.93 -18.39 -7.25
N ASN A 22 8.58 -18.62 -5.98
CA ASN A 22 7.18 -18.60 -5.55
C ASN A 22 6.71 -17.22 -5.07
N ILE A 23 5.42 -16.92 -5.30
CA ILE A 23 4.74 -15.73 -4.74
C ILE A 23 4.10 -16.13 -3.42
N CYS A 24 4.33 -15.34 -2.38
CA CYS A 24 3.70 -15.51 -1.08
C CYS A 24 3.15 -14.19 -0.56
N VAL A 25 2.17 -14.29 0.33
CA VAL A 25 1.64 -13.17 1.09
C VAL A 25 2.25 -13.17 2.47
N LEU A 26 2.77 -12.02 2.85
CA LEU A 26 3.39 -11.80 4.14
C LEU A 26 2.45 -10.95 4.99
N VAL A 27 2.11 -11.45 6.18
CA VAL A 27 1.26 -10.74 7.14
C VAL A 27 2.14 -10.11 8.22
N GLY A 28 1.78 -8.89 8.65
CA GLY A 28 2.47 -8.19 9.74
C GLY A 28 3.57 -7.21 9.31
N VAL A 29 3.85 -7.09 8.00
CA VAL A 29 4.74 -6.04 7.45
C VAL A 29 3.98 -4.78 7.03
N ASP A 30 2.72 -4.66 7.45
CA ASP A 30 1.84 -3.58 7.01
C ASP A 30 2.32 -2.20 7.52
N GLN A 31 2.92 -2.15 8.71
CA GLN A 31 3.33 -0.88 9.31
C GLN A 31 4.60 -0.29 8.69
N SER A 32 5.47 -1.12 8.12
CA SER A 32 6.80 -0.71 7.64
C SER A 32 6.87 -0.46 6.14
N ILE A 33 5.95 -1.02 5.36
CA ILE A 33 5.94 -0.92 3.89
C ILE A 33 4.68 -0.18 3.44
N VAL A 34 4.83 1.06 2.95
CA VAL A 34 3.72 1.89 2.44
C VAL A 34 3.61 1.83 0.92
N LYS A 35 4.74 1.73 0.24
CA LYS A 35 4.90 1.60 -1.22
C LYS A 35 5.80 0.39 -1.48
N PRO A 36 5.84 -0.18 -2.71
CA PRO A 36 6.62 -1.39 -2.98
C PRO A 36 8.06 -1.25 -2.46
N GLY A 37 8.47 -2.23 -1.66
CA GLY A 37 9.75 -2.26 -0.96
C GLY A 37 10.34 -3.66 -0.95
N THR A 38 11.65 -3.74 -0.75
CA THR A 38 12.40 -5.00 -0.76
C THR A 38 12.69 -5.43 0.67
N ILE A 39 12.37 -6.68 1.01
CA ILE A 39 12.70 -7.29 2.31
C ILE A 39 13.92 -8.18 2.12
N THR A 40 14.92 -7.99 2.98
CA THR A 40 16.18 -8.72 2.93
C THR A 40 16.80 -8.80 4.31
N THR A 41 17.56 -9.87 4.56
CA THR A 41 18.36 -10.05 5.77
C THR A 41 19.76 -9.44 5.64
N TYR A 42 20.15 -9.03 4.42
CA TYR A 42 21.46 -8.47 4.14
C TYR A 42 21.48 -6.96 4.37
N LYS A 43 22.47 -6.48 5.13
CA LYS A 43 22.55 -5.07 5.58
C LYS A 43 22.90 -4.09 4.45
N ASP A 44 23.69 -4.54 3.48
CA ASP A 44 24.14 -3.70 2.36
C ASP A 44 23.30 -3.92 1.10
N ALA A 45 22.06 -4.41 1.27
CA ALA A 45 21.16 -4.65 0.15
C ALA A 45 20.57 -3.35 -0.38
N HIS A 46 20.50 -3.25 -1.70
CA HIS A 46 19.80 -2.16 -2.36
C HIS A 46 18.34 -2.52 -2.63
N ASN A 47 17.46 -1.53 -2.52
CA ASN A 47 16.06 -1.69 -2.90
C ASN A 47 15.95 -2.04 -4.40
N MET A 48 15.05 -2.97 -4.71
CA MET A 48 14.65 -3.21 -6.09
C MET A 48 14.06 -1.95 -6.69
N ARG A 49 14.24 -1.78 -8.00
CA ARG A 49 13.73 -0.62 -8.72
C ARG A 49 12.21 -0.53 -8.52
N VAL A 50 11.78 0.54 -7.88
CA VAL A 50 10.37 0.85 -7.67
C VAL A 50 9.68 0.92 -9.03
N MET A 51 8.46 0.38 -9.11
CA MET A 51 7.67 0.42 -10.33
C MET A 51 7.37 1.87 -10.71
N ILE A 52 7.76 2.24 -11.94
CA ILE A 52 7.46 3.54 -12.51
C ILE A 52 6.18 3.37 -13.32
N PHE A 53 5.14 4.12 -12.96
CA PHE A 53 3.92 4.15 -13.76
C PHE A 53 4.15 5.05 -14.98
N SER A 54 3.80 4.55 -16.16
CA SER A 54 3.90 5.32 -17.42
C SER A 54 2.98 6.55 -17.43
N VAL A 55 1.93 6.54 -16.59
CA VAL A 55 0.95 7.62 -16.47
C VAL A 55 1.02 8.26 -15.10
N SER A 56 1.04 9.59 -15.08
CA SER A 56 0.88 10.36 -13.85
C SER A 56 -0.62 10.50 -13.52
N PRO A 57 -1.02 10.46 -12.25
CA PRO A 57 -2.40 10.70 -11.86
C PRO A 57 -2.80 12.16 -12.19
N VAL A 58 -3.70 12.32 -13.16
CA VAL A 58 -4.17 13.63 -13.65
C VAL A 58 -5.51 14.04 -13.05
N GLY A 59 -6.37 13.07 -12.74
CA GLY A 59 -7.66 13.32 -12.13
C GLY A 59 -7.50 13.59 -10.65
N ARG A 60 -7.92 14.76 -10.18
CA ARG A 60 -7.90 15.15 -8.76
C ARG A 60 -9.33 15.37 -8.29
N VAL A 61 -9.70 14.70 -7.20
CA VAL A 61 -11.02 14.82 -6.57
C VAL A 61 -10.83 15.23 -5.12
N VAL A 62 -11.56 16.26 -4.72
CA VAL A 62 -11.64 16.69 -3.32
C VAL A 62 -12.63 15.79 -2.59
N VAL A 63 -12.20 15.21 -1.47
CA VAL A 63 -13.05 14.39 -0.60
C VAL A 63 -13.23 15.08 0.75
N VAL A 64 -14.48 15.15 1.21
CA VAL A 64 -14.87 15.78 2.47
C VAL A 64 -15.79 14.81 3.21
N PRO A 65 -15.64 14.63 4.53
CA PRO A 65 -16.53 13.77 5.27
C PRO A 65 -17.93 14.40 5.37
N LEU A 66 -18.97 13.59 5.29
CA LEU A 66 -20.36 14.05 5.44
C LEU A 66 -20.63 14.56 6.86
N HIS A 67 -20.04 13.92 7.87
CA HIS A 67 -20.11 14.32 9.27
C HIS A 67 -18.71 14.64 9.80
N PRO A 68 -18.53 15.72 10.57
CA PRO A 68 -17.23 16.12 11.10
C PRO A 68 -16.61 15.06 12.03
N SER A 69 -17.44 14.24 12.67
CA SER A 69 -17.00 13.14 13.55
C SER A 69 -16.29 12.00 12.82
N ASP A 70 -16.44 11.89 11.50
CA ASP A 70 -15.85 10.82 10.68
C ASP A 70 -14.50 11.22 10.05
N LEU A 71 -14.03 12.45 10.27
CA LEU A 71 -12.71 12.91 9.82
C LEU A 71 -11.55 11.95 10.16
N PRO A 72 -11.41 11.42 11.40
CA PRO A 72 -10.33 10.48 11.70
C PRO A 72 -10.43 9.17 10.88
N LYS A 73 -11.65 8.69 10.62
CA LYS A 73 -11.88 7.50 9.79
C LYS A 73 -11.53 7.75 8.33
N LEU A 74 -11.84 8.94 7.82
CA LEU A 74 -11.47 9.34 6.45
C LEU A 74 -9.94 9.32 6.27
N VAL A 75 -9.20 9.91 7.21
CA VAL A 75 -7.72 9.93 7.14
C VAL A 75 -7.13 8.51 7.18
N GLU A 76 -7.68 7.63 8.01
CA GLU A 76 -7.25 6.23 8.08
C GLU A 76 -7.50 5.48 6.76
N VAL A 77 -8.69 5.65 6.18
CA VAL A 77 -9.06 5.03 4.90
C VAL A 77 -8.18 5.57 3.76
N LEU A 78 -7.92 6.88 3.70
CA LEU A 78 -7.07 7.47 2.67
C LEU A 78 -5.63 6.93 2.71
N LYS A 79 -5.09 6.69 3.92
CA LYS A 79 -3.77 6.06 4.08
C LYS A 79 -3.77 4.61 3.59
N ARG A 80 -4.84 3.85 3.88
CA ARG A 80 -4.99 2.47 3.38
C ARG A 80 -5.16 2.42 1.87
N LEU A 81 -5.88 3.38 1.29
CA LEU A 81 -6.10 3.48 -0.15
C LEU A 81 -4.79 3.73 -0.91
N ALA A 82 -4.00 4.71 -0.47
CA ALA A 82 -2.70 5.03 -1.05
C ALA A 82 -1.68 3.88 -0.93
N LYS A 83 -1.91 2.97 0.02
CA LYS A 83 -1.11 1.76 0.20
C LYS A 83 -1.57 0.61 -0.71
N SER A 84 -2.88 0.49 -0.93
CA SER A 84 -3.46 -0.58 -1.74
C SER A 84 -3.22 -0.37 -3.24
N ASP A 85 -3.30 0.89 -3.71
CA ASP A 85 -3.05 1.22 -5.11
C ASP A 85 -1.86 2.18 -5.25
N PRO A 86 -0.76 1.74 -5.88
CA PRO A 86 0.44 2.56 -6.04
C PRO A 86 0.27 3.75 -7.02
N LYS A 87 -0.79 3.78 -7.84
CA LYS A 87 -1.13 4.92 -8.72
C LYS A 87 -1.93 6.00 -8.00
N VAL A 88 -2.63 5.66 -6.91
CA VAL A 88 -3.45 6.61 -6.16
C VAL A 88 -2.57 7.42 -5.21
N GLN A 89 -2.72 8.74 -5.29
CA GLN A 89 -2.00 9.68 -4.42
C GLN A 89 -2.99 10.45 -3.56
N CYS A 90 -2.87 10.31 -2.25
CA CYS A 90 -3.70 11.02 -1.27
C CYS A 90 -2.84 12.10 -0.60
N HIS A 91 -3.24 13.37 -0.72
CA HIS A 91 -2.54 14.50 -0.12
C HIS A 91 -3.51 15.40 0.66
N ILE A 92 -2.98 16.09 1.67
CA ILE A 92 -3.71 17.08 2.46
C ILE A 92 -3.11 18.45 2.10
N GLU A 93 -3.93 19.36 1.59
CA GLU A 93 -3.50 20.73 1.33
C GLU A 93 -3.51 21.57 2.61
N GLU A 94 -2.76 22.67 2.60
CA GLU A 94 -2.68 23.66 3.70
C GLU A 94 -4.04 24.29 4.03
N SER A 95 -4.98 24.24 3.07
CA SER A 95 -6.39 24.62 3.22
C SER A 95 -7.21 23.67 4.10
N GLY A 96 -6.64 22.53 4.52
CA GLY A 96 -7.31 21.49 5.29
C GLY A 96 -8.14 20.53 4.43
N VAL A 97 -8.00 20.60 3.10
CA VAL A 97 -8.76 19.78 2.15
C VAL A 97 -8.02 18.49 1.82
N HIS A 98 -8.74 17.37 1.77
CA HIS A 98 -8.21 16.08 1.36
C HIS A 98 -8.39 15.87 -0.15
N ILE A 99 -7.30 15.60 -0.87
CA ILE A 99 -7.30 15.36 -2.31
C ILE A 99 -6.90 13.92 -2.59
N VAL A 100 -7.71 13.25 -3.41
CA VAL A 100 -7.39 11.95 -4.01
C VAL A 100 -7.09 12.18 -5.48
N ALA A 101 -5.87 11.82 -5.89
CA ALA A 101 -5.44 11.85 -7.27
C ALA A 101 -5.31 10.43 -7.82
N GLY A 102 -5.82 10.22 -9.03
CA GLY A 102 -5.78 8.93 -9.72
C GLY A 102 -5.65 9.09 -11.22
N ALA A 103 -5.33 7.98 -11.88
CA ALA A 103 -5.38 7.86 -13.34
C ALA A 103 -6.50 6.87 -13.68
N GLY A 104 -7.50 7.35 -14.43
CA GLY A 104 -8.53 6.55 -15.10
C GLY A 104 -8.35 6.64 -16.59
#